data_AF-A0A5K7XAC6-F1
#
_entry.id   AF-A0A5K7XAC6-F1
#
_cell.length_a   1.000
_cell.length_b   1.000
_cell.length_c   1.000
_cell.angle_alpha   90.00
_cell.angle_beta   90.00
_cell.angle_gamma   90.00
#
_symmetry.space_group_name_H-M   'P 1'
#
loop_
_entity.id
_entity.type
_entity.pdbx_description
1 polymer ?
#
loop_
_entity_poly.entity_id
_entity_poly.type
_entity_poly.pdbx_seq_one_letter_code
_entity_poly.pdbx_strand_id
1 'polypeptide(L)'
;MKKSEVTGLVAVAALALFVAWFYGWFDGKAYSDDPQVAALEKLRDENAPKMENMPADQRRSQGEAFRKQMEGLSPDQRAAFFESSMAVFVPMMARQFEKNYDEFMAKSPEEQRRELDKRIDEMEKRGGQGGPGGPGGGPGRGGPPNMDPKKMDEFRKKMLDYTTPDQRAKFEDGINRFNERRKERGLPPVGPGPGGRPF
;
A
#
# COMPACT_ATOMS: atom_id res chain seq x y z
N MET A 1 -54.10 -16.78 -2.82
CA MET A 1 -53.09 -17.62 -3.49
C MET A 1 -53.00 -18.95 -2.79
N LYS A 2 -53.00 -20.04 -3.54
CA LYS A 2 -52.84 -21.40 -3.00
C LYS A 2 -51.40 -21.57 -2.51
N LYS A 3 -51.18 -22.36 -1.45
CA LYS A 3 -49.81 -22.61 -0.93
C LYS A 3 -48.84 -23.06 -2.03
N SER A 4 -49.32 -23.84 -2.99
CA SER A 4 -48.57 -24.28 -4.18
C SER A 4 -48.12 -23.14 -5.11
N GLU A 5 -48.89 -22.07 -5.23
CA GLU A 5 -48.54 -20.89 -6.04
C GLU A 5 -47.45 -20.05 -5.34
N VAL A 6 -47.52 -19.95 -4.01
CA VAL A 6 -46.51 -19.29 -3.19
C VAL A 6 -45.20 -20.07 -3.23
N THR A 7 -45.24 -21.40 -3.10
CA THR A 7 -44.05 -22.25 -3.20
C THR A 7 -43.40 -22.19 -4.59
N GLY A 8 -44.22 -22.14 -5.66
CA GLY A 8 -43.72 -22.01 -7.03
C GLY A 8 -43.00 -20.68 -7.27
N LEU A 9 -43.55 -19.56 -6.78
CA LEU A 9 -42.92 -18.24 -6.90
C LEU A 9 -41.60 -18.15 -6.11
N VAL A 10 -41.54 -18.73 -4.91
CA VAL A 10 -40.31 -18.76 -4.11
C VAL A 10 -39.24 -19.60 -4.80
N ALA A 11 -39.59 -20.72 -5.41
CA ALA A 11 -38.64 -21.56 -6.14
C ALA A 11 -38.05 -20.86 -7.37
N VAL A 12 -38.88 -20.12 -8.13
CA VAL A 12 -38.42 -19.35 -9.30
C VAL A 12 -37.52 -18.18 -8.89
N ALA A 13 -37.88 -17.46 -7.82
CA ALA A 13 -37.06 -16.37 -7.30
C ALA A 13 -35.71 -16.87 -6.76
N ALA A 14 -35.71 -18.01 -6.05
CA ALA A 14 -34.47 -18.64 -5.58
C ALA A 14 -33.60 -19.11 -6.75
N LEU A 15 -34.19 -19.68 -7.81
CA LEU A 15 -33.47 -20.09 -9.01
C LEU A 15 -32.86 -18.87 -9.74
N ALA A 16 -33.60 -17.78 -9.86
CA ALA A 16 -33.12 -16.54 -10.48
C ALA A 16 -31.96 -15.91 -9.67
N LEU A 17 -32.04 -15.93 -8.34
CA LEU A 17 -30.94 -15.51 -7.47
C LEU A 17 -29.73 -16.44 -7.60
N PHE A 18 -29.95 -17.75 -7.75
CA PHE A 18 -28.88 -18.72 -7.96
C PHE A 18 -28.19 -18.54 -9.31
N VAL A 19 -28.96 -18.23 -10.36
CA VAL A 19 -28.44 -17.91 -11.69
C VAL A 19 -27.67 -16.59 -11.65
N ALA A 20 -28.22 -15.55 -11.01
CA ALA A 20 -27.51 -14.29 -10.82
C ALA A 20 -26.22 -14.45 -10.00
N TRP A 21 -26.21 -15.33 -8.99
CA TRP A 21 -24.99 -15.70 -8.27
C TRP A 21 -23.99 -16.48 -9.13
N PHE A 22 -24.46 -17.47 -9.90
CA PHE A 22 -23.63 -18.31 -10.79
C PHE A 22 -22.97 -17.49 -11.91
N TYR A 23 -23.65 -16.46 -12.44
CA TYR A 23 -23.11 -15.53 -13.42
C TYR A 23 -22.33 -14.36 -12.79
N GLY A 24 -22.06 -14.40 -11.49
CA GLY A 24 -21.22 -13.41 -10.81
C GLY A 24 -21.87 -12.04 -10.64
N TRP A 25 -23.18 -11.92 -10.79
CA TRP A 25 -23.92 -10.66 -10.63
C TRP A 25 -23.86 -10.10 -9.20
N PHE A 26 -23.52 -10.97 -8.24
CA PHE A 26 -23.28 -10.64 -6.83
C PHE A 26 -21.81 -10.74 -6.42
N ASP A 27 -20.89 -11.04 -7.35
CA ASP A 27 -19.46 -11.08 -7.06
C ASP A 27 -18.95 -9.63 -6.97
N GLY A 28 -19.11 -9.05 -5.79
CA GLY A 28 -19.01 -7.63 -5.47
C GLY A 28 -17.59 -7.07 -5.48
N LYS A 29 -16.84 -7.31 -6.56
CA LYS A 29 -15.65 -6.52 -6.90
C LYS A 29 -15.77 -6.12 -8.36
N ALA A 30 -16.27 -4.92 -8.58
CA ALA A 30 -16.17 -4.26 -9.88
C ALA A 30 -14.69 -3.99 -10.14
N TYR A 31 -14.00 -4.99 -10.67
CA TYR A 31 -12.68 -4.82 -11.25
C TYR A 31 -12.76 -3.79 -12.38
N SER A 32 -11.63 -3.18 -12.72
CA SER A 32 -11.56 -2.23 -13.84
C SER A 32 -12.18 -2.80 -15.13
N ASP A 33 -12.83 -1.94 -15.93
CA ASP A 33 -13.30 -2.30 -17.28
C ASP A 33 -12.13 -2.58 -18.25
N ASP A 34 -10.91 -2.16 -17.90
CA ASP A 34 -9.69 -2.51 -18.62
C ASP A 34 -9.24 -3.95 -18.25
N PRO A 35 -9.19 -4.89 -19.20
CA PRO A 35 -8.90 -6.30 -18.92
C PRO A 35 -7.49 -6.53 -18.35
N GLN A 36 -6.51 -5.67 -18.65
CA GLN A 36 -5.16 -5.80 -18.11
C GLN A 36 -5.09 -5.33 -16.65
N VAL A 37 -5.81 -4.25 -16.33
CA VAL A 37 -5.91 -3.75 -14.94
C VAL A 37 -6.73 -4.72 -14.09
N ALA A 38 -7.85 -5.24 -14.61
CA ALA A 38 -8.68 -6.23 -13.92
C ALA A 38 -7.91 -7.50 -13.56
N ALA A 39 -7.08 -8.01 -14.49
CA ALA A 39 -6.27 -9.19 -14.25
C ALA A 39 -5.28 -8.97 -13.09
N LEU A 40 -4.69 -7.78 -12.99
CA LEU A 40 -3.78 -7.42 -11.91
C LEU A 40 -4.49 -7.21 -10.58
N GLU A 41 -5.67 -6.60 -10.59
CA GLU A 41 -6.48 -6.43 -9.38
C GLU A 41 -6.91 -7.79 -8.81
N LYS A 42 -7.30 -8.72 -9.67
CA LYS A 42 -7.60 -10.10 -9.27
C LYS A 42 -6.37 -10.79 -8.68
N LEU A 43 -5.23 -10.68 -9.36
CA LEU A 43 -3.96 -11.25 -8.87
C LEU A 43 -3.54 -10.64 -7.51
N ARG A 44 -3.72 -9.32 -7.33
CA ARG A 44 -3.51 -8.63 -6.06
C ARG A 44 -4.41 -9.22 -4.99
N ASP A 45 -5.70 -9.32 -5.24
CA ASP A 45 -6.69 -9.75 -4.25
C ASP A 45 -6.51 -11.23 -3.85
N GLU A 46 -6.10 -12.09 -4.79
CA GLU A 46 -5.77 -13.49 -4.53
C GLU A 46 -4.49 -13.67 -3.70
N ASN A 47 -3.52 -12.75 -3.84
CA ASN A 47 -2.22 -12.85 -3.19
C ASN A 47 -2.09 -12.00 -1.92
N ALA A 48 -2.82 -10.89 -1.81
CA ALA A 48 -2.82 -9.99 -0.65
C ALA A 48 -2.94 -10.72 0.70
N PRO A 49 -3.87 -11.67 0.91
CA PRO A 49 -3.96 -12.40 2.17
C PRO A 49 -2.78 -13.36 2.41
N LYS A 50 -2.07 -13.78 1.35
CA LYS A 50 -0.92 -14.68 1.43
C LYS A 50 0.38 -13.93 1.71
N MET A 51 0.44 -12.63 1.36
CA MET A 51 1.67 -11.83 1.44
C MET A 51 2.21 -11.69 2.86
N GLU A 52 1.34 -11.65 3.87
CA GLU A 52 1.74 -11.47 5.28
C GLU A 52 2.54 -12.66 5.81
N ASN A 53 2.20 -13.88 5.39
CA ASN A 53 2.78 -15.13 5.90
C ASN A 53 3.84 -15.74 4.98
N MET A 54 4.20 -15.05 3.91
CA MET A 54 5.05 -15.61 2.86
C MET A 54 6.54 -15.53 3.20
N PRO A 55 7.35 -16.58 2.90
CA PRO A 55 8.80 -16.53 3.05
C PRO A 55 9.43 -15.38 2.24
N ALA A 56 10.56 -14.84 2.74
CA ALA A 56 11.21 -13.67 2.14
C ALA A 56 11.61 -13.88 0.67
N ASP A 57 12.11 -15.07 0.31
CA ASP A 57 12.51 -15.36 -1.07
C ASP A 57 11.33 -15.50 -2.02
N GLN A 58 10.21 -16.04 -1.52
CA GLN A 58 8.97 -16.12 -2.30
C GLN A 58 8.32 -14.74 -2.48
N ARG A 59 8.41 -13.86 -1.47
CA ARG A 59 8.01 -12.45 -1.61
C ARG A 59 8.85 -11.71 -2.64
N ARG A 60 10.17 -11.97 -2.68
CA ARG A 60 11.06 -11.36 -3.69
C ARG A 60 10.70 -11.80 -5.09
N SER A 61 10.54 -13.11 -5.32
CA SER A 61 10.18 -13.62 -6.64
C SER A 61 8.80 -13.14 -7.10
N GLN A 62 7.80 -13.07 -6.20
CA GLN A 62 6.52 -12.46 -6.52
C GLN A 62 6.64 -10.97 -6.83
N GLY A 63 7.44 -10.22 -6.08
CA GLY A 63 7.69 -8.80 -6.34
C GLY A 63 8.36 -8.57 -7.70
N GLU A 64 9.28 -9.44 -8.12
CA GLU A 64 9.91 -9.38 -9.44
C GLU A 64 8.93 -9.74 -10.57
N ALA A 65 8.14 -10.79 -10.39
CA ALA A 65 7.11 -11.19 -11.34
C ALA A 65 6.06 -10.07 -11.51
N PHE A 66 5.62 -9.50 -10.40
CA PHE A 66 4.70 -8.37 -10.38
C PHE A 66 5.29 -7.14 -11.06
N ARG A 67 6.57 -6.82 -10.81
CA ARG A 67 7.26 -5.71 -11.48
C ARG A 67 7.30 -5.88 -13.00
N LYS A 68 7.58 -7.09 -13.50
CA LYS A 68 7.57 -7.39 -14.94
C LYS A 68 6.17 -7.23 -15.55
N GLN A 69 5.12 -7.61 -14.83
CA GLN A 69 3.75 -7.38 -15.31
C GLN A 69 3.41 -5.89 -15.39
N MET A 70 3.84 -5.10 -14.40
CA MET A 70 3.68 -3.66 -14.41
C MET A 70 4.44 -2.97 -15.56
N GLU A 71 5.59 -3.50 -15.99
CA GLU A 71 6.34 -2.98 -17.14
C GLU A 71 5.54 -3.06 -18.46
N GLY A 72 4.65 -4.05 -18.58
CA GLY A 72 3.78 -4.22 -19.74
C GLY A 72 2.60 -3.25 -19.81
N LEU A 73 2.29 -2.54 -18.72
CA LEU A 73 1.16 -1.60 -18.66
C LEU A 73 1.54 -0.21 -19.18
N SER A 74 0.55 0.49 -19.74
CA SER A 74 0.63 1.92 -20.02
C SER A 74 0.71 2.77 -18.73
N PRO A 75 1.19 4.02 -18.78
CA PRO A 75 1.21 4.90 -17.61
C PRO A 75 -0.16 5.05 -16.94
N ASP A 76 -1.23 5.15 -17.73
CA ASP A 76 -2.60 5.33 -17.22
C ASP A 76 -3.13 4.05 -16.56
N GLN A 77 -2.83 2.88 -17.13
CA GLN A 77 -3.18 1.58 -16.53
C GLN A 77 -2.44 1.35 -15.21
N ARG A 78 -1.15 1.73 -15.13
CA ARG A 78 -0.39 1.67 -13.88
C ARG A 78 -0.97 2.59 -12.82
N ALA A 79 -1.38 3.80 -13.21
CA ALA A 79 -1.99 4.76 -12.31
C ALA A 79 -3.34 4.25 -11.79
N ALA A 80 -4.19 3.73 -12.68
CA ALA A 80 -5.48 3.14 -12.33
C ALA A 80 -5.32 1.95 -11.37
N PHE A 81 -4.41 1.03 -11.68
CA PHE A 81 -4.10 -0.09 -10.79
C PHE A 81 -3.57 0.38 -9.42
N PHE A 82 -2.68 1.36 -9.40
CA PHE A 82 -2.14 1.88 -8.14
C PHE A 82 -3.24 2.49 -7.27
N GLU A 83 -4.11 3.30 -7.88
CA GLU A 83 -5.26 3.92 -7.21
C GLU A 83 -6.22 2.87 -6.63
N SER A 84 -6.62 1.87 -7.42
CA SER A 84 -7.51 0.81 -6.92
C SER A 84 -6.86 -0.04 -5.82
N SER A 85 -5.52 -0.09 -5.81
CA SER A 85 -4.77 -0.87 -4.83
C SER A 85 -4.49 -0.11 -3.53
N MET A 86 -4.76 1.19 -3.46
CA MET A 86 -4.54 1.99 -2.24
C MET A 86 -5.30 1.40 -1.04
N ALA A 87 -6.54 0.97 -1.25
CA ALA A 87 -7.38 0.39 -0.20
C ALA A 87 -6.80 -0.89 0.42
N VAL A 88 -5.88 -1.57 -0.28
CA VAL A 88 -5.20 -2.78 0.20
C VAL A 88 -3.81 -2.44 0.71
N PHE A 89 -3.01 -1.73 -0.08
CA PHE A 89 -1.60 -1.49 0.22
C PHE A 89 -1.41 -0.48 1.35
N VAL A 90 -2.23 0.57 1.44
CA VAL A 90 -2.04 1.62 2.46
C VAL A 90 -2.24 1.08 3.87
N PRO A 91 -3.36 0.38 4.19
CA PRO A 91 -3.52 -0.21 5.52
C PRO A 91 -2.45 -1.25 5.84
N MET A 92 -2.04 -2.05 4.85
CA MET A 92 -0.97 -3.04 5.02
C MET A 92 0.36 -2.38 5.38
N MET A 93 0.76 -1.32 4.66
CA MET A 93 1.98 -0.57 4.97
C MET A 93 1.89 0.13 6.32
N ALA A 94 0.74 0.72 6.64
CA ALA A 94 0.54 1.41 7.92
C ALA A 94 0.71 0.44 9.10
N ARG A 95 0.10 -0.75 9.05
CA ARG A 95 0.26 -1.80 10.08
C ARG A 95 1.69 -2.29 10.20
N GLN A 96 2.37 -2.50 9.06
CA GLN A 96 3.76 -2.95 9.06
C GLN A 96 4.69 -1.88 9.65
N PHE A 97 4.47 -0.61 9.30
CA PHE A 97 5.21 0.52 9.87
C PHE A 97 4.99 0.60 11.38
N GLU A 98 3.73 0.55 11.81
CA GLU A 98 3.36 0.58 13.23
C GLU A 98 4.07 -0.50 14.03
N LYS A 99 4.05 -1.75 13.55
CA LYS A 99 4.78 -2.85 14.17
C LYS A 99 6.28 -2.55 14.28
N ASN A 100 6.90 -2.11 13.18
CA ASN A 100 8.34 -1.80 13.17
C ASN A 100 8.69 -0.61 14.07
N TYR A 101 7.79 0.36 14.21
CA TYR A 101 7.94 1.51 15.07
C TYR A 101 7.86 1.09 16.55
N ASP A 102 6.87 0.28 16.93
CA ASP A 102 6.73 -0.21 18.30
C ASP A 102 7.93 -1.09 18.69
N GLU A 103 8.40 -1.95 17.78
CA GLU A 103 9.63 -2.74 17.96
C GLU A 103 10.87 -1.85 18.11
N PHE A 104 10.97 -0.75 17.35
CA PHE A 104 12.07 0.22 17.47
C PHE A 104 12.02 0.94 18.82
N MET A 105 10.86 1.41 19.24
CA MET A 105 10.67 2.14 20.50
C MET A 105 10.91 1.26 21.73
N ALA A 106 10.74 -0.06 21.61
CA ALA A 106 11.06 -1.01 22.67
C ALA A 106 12.58 -1.22 22.90
N LYS A 107 13.43 -0.80 21.95
CA LYS A 107 14.90 -0.91 22.08
C LYS A 107 15.47 0.14 23.02
N SER A 108 16.66 -0.11 23.55
CA SER A 108 17.38 0.88 24.34
C SER A 108 17.74 2.12 23.50
N PRO A 109 17.95 3.31 24.11
CA PRO A 109 18.32 4.52 23.38
C PRO A 109 19.58 4.36 22.53
N GLU A 110 20.55 3.57 22.98
CA GLU A 110 21.76 3.28 22.20
C GLU A 110 21.48 2.43 20.97
N GLU A 111 20.67 1.38 21.10
CA GLU A 111 20.28 0.51 19.99
C GLU A 111 19.44 1.25 18.96
N GLN A 112 18.54 2.12 19.42
CA GLN A 112 17.78 3.03 18.55
C GLN A 112 18.72 3.90 17.72
N ARG A 113 19.73 4.54 18.35
CA ARG A 113 20.74 5.34 17.63
C ARG A 113 21.51 4.51 16.61
N ARG A 114 21.98 3.31 16.98
CA ARG A 114 22.71 2.41 16.06
C ARG A 114 21.85 1.99 14.87
N GLU A 115 20.57 1.73 15.09
CA GLU A 115 19.65 1.38 14.01
C GLU A 115 19.38 2.55 13.08
N LEU A 116 19.16 3.76 13.61
CA LEU A 116 19.03 4.97 12.81
C LEU A 116 20.29 5.22 11.99
N ASP A 117 21.48 5.06 12.58
CA ASP A 117 22.75 5.20 11.88
C ASP A 117 22.89 4.23 10.72
N LYS A 118 22.57 2.95 10.96
CA LYS A 118 22.58 1.92 9.92
C LYS A 118 21.62 2.27 8.78
N ARG A 119 20.40 2.69 9.10
CA ARG A 119 19.40 3.09 8.09
C ARG A 119 19.85 4.31 7.29
N ILE A 120 20.48 5.29 7.95
CA ILE A 120 21.06 6.45 7.27
C ILE A 120 22.18 6.01 6.32
N ASP A 121 23.11 5.16 6.78
CA ASP A 121 24.23 4.68 5.95
C ASP A 121 23.75 3.91 4.73
N GLU A 122 22.74 3.05 4.90
CA GLU A 122 22.10 2.32 3.80
C GLU A 122 21.42 3.27 2.79
N MET A 123 20.80 4.35 3.28
CA MET A 123 20.17 5.38 2.44
C MET A 123 21.20 6.20 1.66
N GLU A 124 22.27 6.66 2.31
CA GLU A 124 23.35 7.41 1.66
C GLU A 124 24.08 6.54 0.61
N LYS A 125 24.33 5.25 0.92
CA LYS A 125 24.90 4.29 -0.05
C LYS A 125 24.03 4.08 -1.30
N ARG A 126 22.72 4.26 -1.18
CA ARG A 126 21.76 4.16 -2.30
C ARG A 126 21.57 5.47 -3.06
N GLY A 127 22.37 6.51 -2.75
CA GLY A 127 22.35 7.79 -3.46
C GLY A 127 21.39 8.83 -2.88
N GLY A 128 20.99 8.70 -1.61
CA GLY A 128 20.38 9.80 -0.85
C GLY A 128 18.99 10.28 -1.31
N GLN A 129 18.34 9.59 -2.25
CA GLN A 129 17.07 10.02 -2.83
C GLN A 129 16.04 8.89 -2.83
N GLY A 130 15.70 8.45 -1.62
CA GLY A 130 14.64 7.48 -1.37
C GLY A 130 14.23 7.59 0.10
N GLY A 131 13.22 8.40 0.38
CA GLY A 131 12.70 8.58 1.74
C GLY A 131 12.22 7.26 2.37
N PRO A 132 12.08 7.20 3.70
CA PRO A 132 11.66 5.99 4.40
C PRO A 132 10.18 5.70 4.11
N GLY A 133 9.93 4.91 3.06
CA GLY A 133 8.58 4.51 2.65
C GLY A 133 8.51 3.23 1.80
N GLY A 134 9.61 2.50 1.60
CA GLY A 134 9.56 1.20 0.93
C GLY A 134 10.94 0.62 0.57
N PRO A 135 11.07 -0.72 0.50
CA PRO A 135 12.33 -1.36 0.14
C PRO A 135 12.57 -1.19 -1.37
N GLY A 136 13.43 -0.23 -1.75
CA GLY A 136 13.97 -0.13 -3.10
C GLY A 136 13.88 1.23 -3.82
N GLY A 137 13.82 2.35 -3.09
CA GLY A 137 13.78 3.70 -3.67
C GLY A 137 15.10 4.13 -4.32
N GLY A 138 15.32 3.70 -5.55
CA GLY A 138 16.11 4.45 -6.53
C GLY A 138 15.21 5.45 -7.28
N PRO A 139 15.78 6.45 -7.97
CA PRO A 139 15.00 7.46 -8.69
C PRO A 139 14.13 6.76 -9.74
N GLY A 140 12.81 6.81 -9.54
CA GLY A 140 11.82 6.25 -10.48
C GLY A 140 11.14 4.93 -10.09
N ARG A 141 11.32 4.39 -8.87
CA ARG A 141 10.70 3.11 -8.49
C ARG A 141 9.98 3.16 -7.13
N GLY A 142 8.71 3.58 -7.14
CA GLY A 142 7.75 3.21 -6.08
C GLY A 142 7.02 4.34 -5.34
N GLY A 143 7.25 5.61 -5.70
CA GLY A 143 6.35 6.69 -5.29
C GLY A 143 5.18 6.83 -6.27
N PRO A 144 4.10 7.56 -5.89
CA PRO A 144 3.10 7.99 -6.87
C PRO A 144 3.84 8.61 -8.08
N PRO A 145 3.42 8.32 -9.33
CA PRO A 145 4.04 8.90 -10.52
C PRO A 145 4.18 10.41 -10.35
N ASN A 146 5.17 11.03 -10.98
CA ASN A 146 5.47 12.47 -10.92
C ASN A 146 4.17 13.30 -11.07
N MET A 147 3.50 13.58 -9.94
CA MET A 147 2.11 14.02 -9.88
C MET A 147 2.10 15.52 -9.69
N ASP A 148 1.16 16.19 -10.35
CA ASP A 148 0.89 17.62 -10.13
C ASP A 148 0.68 17.89 -8.62
N PRO A 149 1.13 19.04 -8.09
CA PRO A 149 0.98 19.38 -6.68
C PRO A 149 -0.45 19.20 -6.13
N LYS A 150 -1.48 19.51 -6.93
CA LYS A 150 -2.88 19.32 -6.52
C LYS A 150 -3.25 17.84 -6.38
N LYS A 151 -2.77 17.00 -7.29
CA LYS A 151 -2.97 15.55 -7.24
C LYS A 151 -2.24 14.92 -6.05
N MET A 152 -1.09 15.46 -5.68
CA MET A 152 -0.39 15.05 -4.46
C MET A 152 -1.18 15.40 -3.19
N ASP A 153 -1.82 16.56 -3.14
CA ASP A 153 -2.69 16.92 -2.01
C ASP A 153 -3.95 16.05 -1.94
N GLU A 154 -4.56 15.75 -3.08
CA GLU A 154 -5.67 14.78 -3.14
C GLU A 154 -5.24 13.38 -2.71
N PHE A 155 -4.05 12.94 -3.15
CA PHE A 155 -3.47 11.68 -2.71
C PHE A 155 -3.25 11.65 -1.19
N ARG A 156 -2.65 12.71 -0.61
CA ARG A 156 -2.50 12.82 0.85
C ARG A 156 -3.84 12.76 1.56
N LYS A 157 -4.86 13.47 1.07
CA LYS A 157 -6.22 13.41 1.63
C LYS A 157 -6.79 12.00 1.58
N LYS A 158 -6.68 11.29 0.46
CA LYS A 158 -7.12 9.88 0.34
C LYS A 158 -6.36 8.97 1.30
N MET A 159 -5.07 9.21 1.54
CA MET A 159 -4.30 8.45 2.53
C MET A 159 -4.84 8.59 3.95
N LEU A 160 -5.47 9.73 4.29
CA LEU A 160 -6.11 9.94 5.59
C LEU A 160 -7.29 9.00 5.83
N ASP A 161 -7.98 8.57 4.77
CA ASP A 161 -9.11 7.64 4.87
C ASP A 161 -8.66 6.21 5.25
N TYR A 162 -7.38 5.90 5.01
CA TYR A 162 -6.80 4.56 5.22
C TYR A 162 -5.84 4.48 6.41
N THR A 163 -5.60 5.59 7.13
CA THR A 163 -4.66 5.65 8.26
C THR A 163 -5.32 6.24 9.50
N THR A 164 -5.03 5.67 10.67
CA THR A 164 -5.58 6.18 11.93
C THR A 164 -4.78 7.40 12.44
N PRO A 165 -5.38 8.25 13.31
CA PRO A 165 -4.64 9.34 13.97
C PRO A 165 -3.35 8.86 14.66
N ASP A 166 -3.41 7.73 15.37
CA ASP A 166 -2.26 7.17 16.08
C ASP A 166 -1.17 6.69 15.12
N GLN A 167 -1.54 6.04 14.01
CA GLN A 167 -0.59 5.63 12.98
C GLN A 167 0.12 6.83 12.34
N ARG A 168 -0.62 7.92 12.11
CA ARG A 168 -0.04 9.18 11.60
C ARG A 168 0.92 9.80 12.60
N ALA A 169 0.56 9.82 13.88
CA ALA A 169 1.44 10.33 14.94
C ALA A 169 2.74 9.52 15.06
N LYS A 170 2.66 8.18 15.04
CA LYS A 170 3.84 7.29 15.03
C LYS A 170 4.73 7.54 13.81
N PHE A 171 4.12 7.78 12.64
CA PHE A 171 4.87 8.06 11.42
C PHE A 171 5.60 9.42 11.48
N GLU A 172 4.92 10.46 11.95
CA GLU A 172 5.52 11.79 12.16
C GLU A 172 6.67 11.72 13.16
N ASP A 173 6.50 11.08 14.31
CA ASP A 173 7.56 10.89 15.31
C ASP A 173 8.75 10.11 14.73
N GLY A 174 8.48 9.01 14.01
CA GLY A 174 9.52 8.21 13.36
C GLY A 174 10.36 9.01 12.35
N ILE A 175 9.72 9.85 11.52
CA ILE A 175 10.41 10.76 10.59
C ILE A 175 11.23 11.80 11.36
N ASN A 176 10.65 12.41 12.40
CA ASN A 176 11.34 13.44 13.19
C ASN A 176 12.61 12.87 13.82
N ARG A 177 12.55 11.71 14.48
CA ARG A 177 13.74 11.05 15.05
C ARG A 177 14.81 10.73 14.02
N PHE A 178 14.39 10.24 12.85
CA PHE A 178 15.32 9.96 11.75
C PHE A 178 16.00 11.25 11.27
N ASN A 179 15.25 12.34 11.10
CA ASN A 179 15.76 13.64 10.68
C ASN A 179 16.62 14.32 11.75
N GLU A 180 16.29 14.17 13.03
CA GLU A 180 17.13 14.60 14.14
C GLU A 180 18.48 13.89 14.10
N ARG A 181 18.50 12.57 13.90
CA ARG A 181 19.75 11.83 13.80
C ARG A 181 20.57 12.21 12.57
N ARG A 182 19.90 12.48 11.43
CA ARG A 182 20.55 13.04 10.23
C ARG A 182 21.16 14.40 10.50
N LYS A 183 20.45 15.28 11.20
CA LYS A 183 20.94 16.60 11.61
C LYS A 183 22.15 16.51 12.53
N GLU A 184 22.14 15.62 13.52
CA GLU A 184 23.31 15.34 14.37
C GLU A 184 24.54 14.89 13.55
N ARG A 185 24.32 14.27 12.39
CA ARG A 185 25.35 13.83 11.43
C ARG A 185 25.67 14.85 10.33
N GLY A 186 25.08 16.04 10.37
CA GLY A 186 25.27 17.08 9.35
C GLY A 186 24.63 16.75 7.99
N LEU A 187 23.68 15.82 7.94
CA LEU A 187 22.96 15.42 6.73
C LEU A 187 21.64 16.20 6.59
N PRO A 188 21.20 16.50 5.35
CA PRO A 188 19.92 17.15 5.13
C PRO A 188 18.75 16.23 5.54
N PRO A 189 17.62 16.77 6.01
CA PRO A 189 16.44 15.98 6.35
C PRO A 189 15.86 15.31 5.09
N VAL A 190 15.12 14.21 5.30
CA VAL A 190 14.38 13.48 4.26
C VAL A 190 12.88 13.52 4.50
N GLY A 191 12.12 13.34 3.43
CA GLY A 191 10.67 13.49 3.44
C GLY A 191 10.24 14.92 3.12
N PRO A 192 8.94 15.24 3.21
CA PRO A 192 8.51 16.63 3.16
C PRO A 192 9.30 17.37 4.26
N GLY A 193 10.01 18.44 3.87
CA GLY A 193 11.06 19.07 4.68
C GLY A 193 10.57 19.61 6.03
N PRO A 194 11.39 20.39 6.74
CA PRO A 194 10.99 20.98 8.02
C PRO A 194 9.67 21.76 7.86
N GLY A 195 8.57 21.25 8.42
CA GLY A 195 7.23 21.85 8.34
C GLY A 195 6.29 21.28 7.26
N GLY A 196 6.75 20.38 6.39
CA GLY A 196 5.88 19.64 5.49
C GLY A 196 5.36 18.39 6.19
N ARG A 197 4.08 18.38 6.55
CA ARG A 197 3.48 17.18 7.15
C ARG A 197 3.42 16.06 6.09
N PRO A 198 3.75 14.82 6.46
CA PRO A 198 3.58 13.68 5.57
C PRO A 198 2.10 13.41 5.22
N PHE A 199 1.18 13.93 6.04
CA PHE A 199 -0.26 13.77 5.96
C PHE A 199 -0.99 15.12 5.96
#